data_AF-A0A564ZD90-F1
#
_entry.id   AF-A0A564ZD90-F1
#
_cell.length_a   1.000
_cell.length_b   1.000
_cell.length_c   1.000
_cell.angle_alpha   90.00
_cell.angle_beta   90.00
_cell.angle_gamma   90.00
#
_symmetry.space_group_name_H-M   'P 1'
#
loop_
_entity.id
_entity.type
_entity.pdbx_description
1 polymer ?
#
loop_
_entity_poly.entity_id
_entity_poly.type
_entity_poly.pdbx_seq_one_letter_code
_entity_poly.pdbx_strand_id
1 'polypeptide(L)'
;MERAENGTQHDRLLVENNQNAVVESKSSCCSLSRSWIKTFLIFFTLIIMAIALAFIGLGTYFTVIRNPLLPLLFGEMVYINTYLFIGLGILLTIVCIFGFVAISRNVPPILRLYAIVLTIALILQFCAAAAALIYYRLALNWNAEALSYRMKNEYHLHDNDITRSVDELQKQYKCCGAWNYHDWQWSGLENNSKLAVSENSKTPSIVPNSCCIGPYPECGKIIHPSNIYYKGCILKITEELNSTLFIICVVLFGLAIVELVGVILACCYWKAPKHAYS
;
A
#
# COMPACT_ATOMS: atom_id res chain seq x y z
N MET A 1 39.96 41.21 56.21
CA MET A 1 39.88 40.75 54.80
C MET A 1 39.28 39.33 54.70
N GLU A 2 39.38 38.49 55.73
CA GLU A 2 38.77 37.14 55.76
C GLU A 2 37.24 37.05 55.59
N ARG A 3 36.47 38.09 55.96
CA ARG A 3 34.99 38.05 55.89
C ARG A 3 34.44 38.12 54.46
N ALA A 4 35.18 38.70 53.52
CA ALA A 4 34.77 38.82 52.12
C ALA A 4 35.11 37.56 51.30
N GLU A 5 36.19 36.86 51.64
CA GLU A 5 36.55 35.57 51.01
C GLU A 5 35.56 34.46 51.38
N ASN A 6 35.07 34.44 52.62
CA ASN A 6 34.14 33.40 53.09
C ASN A 6 32.75 33.47 52.43
N GLY A 7 32.25 34.69 52.15
CA GLY A 7 30.98 34.87 51.40
C GLY A 7 31.09 34.41 49.94
N THR A 8 32.21 34.73 49.29
CA THR A 8 32.46 34.37 47.88
C THR A 8 32.68 32.86 47.67
N GLN A 9 33.09 32.15 48.72
CA GLN A 9 33.23 30.69 48.71
C GLN A 9 31.91 29.98 49.01
N HIS A 10 31.08 30.53 49.90
CA HIS A 10 29.75 29.99 50.18
C HIS A 10 28.80 30.09 48.98
N ASP A 11 28.81 31.22 48.26
CA ASP A 11 27.98 31.43 47.07
C ASP A 11 28.39 30.51 45.91
N ARG A 12 29.69 30.22 45.76
CA ARG A 12 30.18 29.27 44.75
C ARG A 12 29.69 27.84 45.01
N LEU A 13 29.71 27.40 46.27
CA LEU A 13 29.22 26.07 46.66
C LEU A 13 27.70 25.92 46.47
N LEU A 14 26.92 26.99 46.68
CA LEU A 14 25.47 26.99 46.44
C LEU A 14 25.13 26.94 44.94
N VAL A 15 25.90 27.64 44.11
CA VAL A 15 25.73 27.59 42.64
C VAL A 15 26.10 26.22 42.08
N GLU A 16 27.20 25.61 42.57
CA GLU A 16 27.63 24.27 42.14
C GLU A 16 26.64 23.17 42.56
N ASN A 17 26.11 23.23 43.78
CA ASN A 17 25.08 22.30 44.25
C ASN A 17 23.75 22.46 43.47
N ASN A 18 23.33 23.68 43.15
CA ASN A 18 22.14 23.90 42.33
C ASN A 18 22.33 23.44 40.88
N GLN A 19 23.51 23.61 40.30
CA GLN A 19 23.81 23.10 38.96
C GLN A 19 23.83 21.57 38.93
N ASN A 20 24.41 20.93 39.94
CA ASN A 20 24.45 19.46 40.05
C ASN A 20 23.04 18.87 40.26
N ALA A 21 22.20 19.49 41.09
CA ALA A 21 20.81 19.06 41.30
C ALA A 21 19.93 19.21 40.04
N VAL A 22 20.14 20.27 39.25
CA VAL A 22 19.45 20.47 37.96
C VAL A 22 19.92 19.46 36.92
N VAL A 23 21.21 19.09 36.91
CA VAL A 23 21.76 18.07 36.01
C VAL A 23 21.27 16.66 36.40
N GLU A 24 21.18 16.32 37.69
CA GLU A 24 20.58 15.07 38.19
C GLU A 24 19.07 14.96 37.89
N SER A 25 18.32 16.05 38.05
CA SER A 25 16.88 16.07 37.74
C SER A 25 16.61 15.90 36.24
N LYS A 26 17.43 16.54 35.38
CA LYS A 26 17.32 16.44 33.92
C LYS A 26 17.78 15.08 33.38
N SER A 27 18.73 14.43 34.05
CA SER A 27 19.22 13.09 33.69
C SER A 27 18.27 11.97 34.13
N SER A 28 17.59 12.12 35.28
CA SER A 28 16.64 11.12 35.81
C SER A 28 15.33 11.05 34.99
N CYS A 29 14.78 12.19 34.55
CA CYS A 29 13.64 12.21 33.61
C CYS A 29 13.99 11.64 32.22
N CYS A 30 15.25 11.78 31.78
CA CYS A 30 15.73 11.21 30.52
C CYS A 30 16.11 9.73 30.61
N SER A 31 16.46 9.20 31.80
CA SER A 31 16.79 7.79 31.98
C SER A 31 15.54 6.93 32.11
N LEU A 32 14.51 7.43 32.81
CA LEU A 32 13.21 6.76 32.92
C LEU A 32 12.52 6.70 31.56
N SER A 33 12.50 7.79 30.78
CA SER A 33 11.93 7.76 29.42
C SER A 33 12.68 6.81 28.49
N ARG A 34 14.00 6.68 28.62
CA ARG A 34 14.85 5.82 27.76
C ARG A 34 14.59 4.32 27.94
N SER A 35 14.27 3.86 29.15
CA SER A 35 13.90 2.45 29.39
C SER A 35 12.51 2.13 28.83
N TRP A 36 11.53 3.00 29.04
CA TRP A 36 10.18 2.84 28.48
C TRP A 36 10.18 2.87 26.95
N ILE A 37 10.96 3.77 26.35
CA ILE A 37 11.12 3.86 24.89
C ILE A 37 11.71 2.57 24.30
N LYS A 38 12.75 1.99 24.94
CA LYS A 38 13.33 0.72 24.48
C LYS A 38 12.33 -0.42 24.54
N THR A 39 11.63 -0.56 25.67
CA THR A 39 10.60 -1.58 25.84
C THR A 39 9.48 -1.42 24.81
N PHE A 40 9.05 -0.19 24.56
CA PHE A 40 8.06 0.14 23.53
C PHE A 40 8.55 -0.25 22.12
N LEU A 41 9.76 0.16 21.73
CA LEU A 41 10.32 -0.18 20.41
C LEU A 41 10.48 -1.69 20.20
N ILE A 42 10.91 -2.42 21.23
CA ILE A 42 10.99 -3.88 21.19
C ILE A 42 9.60 -4.48 20.99
N PHE A 43 8.60 -4.03 21.76
CA PHE A 43 7.22 -4.49 21.64
C PHE A 43 6.66 -4.29 20.22
N PHE A 44 6.81 -3.09 19.64
CA PHE A 44 6.37 -2.83 18.26
C PHE A 44 7.14 -3.67 17.23
N THR A 45 8.46 -3.85 17.41
CA THR A 45 9.27 -4.71 16.54
C THR A 45 8.79 -6.16 16.58
N LEU A 46 8.37 -6.67 17.75
CA LEU A 46 7.80 -8.01 17.89
C LEU A 46 6.42 -8.14 17.25
N ILE A 47 5.58 -7.10 17.30
CA ILE A 47 4.30 -7.09 16.57
C ILE A 47 4.54 -7.16 15.06
N ILE A 48 5.45 -6.33 14.53
CA ILE A 48 5.79 -6.32 13.10
C ILE A 48 6.36 -7.68 12.69
N MET A 49 7.20 -8.29 13.54
CA MET A 49 7.70 -9.65 13.33
C MET A 49 6.56 -10.67 13.22
N ALA A 50 5.58 -10.62 14.12
CA ALA A 50 4.44 -11.54 14.08
C ALA A 50 3.62 -11.37 12.79
N ILE A 51 3.42 -10.13 12.33
CA ILE A 51 2.75 -9.84 11.05
C ILE A 51 3.58 -10.40 9.87
N ALA A 52 4.91 -10.23 9.89
CA ALA A 52 5.79 -10.75 8.86
C ALA A 52 5.73 -12.29 8.78
N LEU A 53 5.75 -12.98 9.92
CA LEU A 53 5.56 -14.43 9.98
C LEU A 53 4.17 -14.86 9.49
N ALA A 54 3.12 -14.07 9.78
CA ALA A 54 1.79 -14.32 9.25
C ALA A 54 1.74 -14.20 7.72
N PHE A 55 2.46 -13.24 7.11
CA PHE A 55 2.58 -13.13 5.65
C PHE A 55 3.28 -14.34 5.03
N ILE A 56 4.35 -14.84 5.65
CA ILE A 56 5.01 -16.07 5.21
C ILE A 56 4.05 -17.26 5.30
N GLY A 57 3.35 -17.39 6.44
CA GLY A 57 2.40 -18.46 6.70
C GLY A 57 1.23 -18.46 5.71
N LEU A 58 0.61 -17.30 5.48
CA LEU A 58 -0.47 -17.11 4.50
C LEU A 58 0.01 -17.37 3.07
N GLY A 59 1.17 -16.83 2.69
CA GLY A 59 1.75 -17.06 1.37
C GLY A 59 2.06 -18.54 1.13
N THR A 60 2.62 -19.23 2.12
CA THR A 60 2.89 -20.67 2.03
C THR A 60 1.59 -21.46 2.01
N TYR A 61 0.60 -21.10 2.83
CA TYR A 61 -0.72 -21.72 2.81
C TYR A 61 -1.37 -21.61 1.42
N PHE A 62 -1.40 -20.42 0.81
CA PHE A 62 -1.90 -20.24 -0.56
C PHE A 62 -1.07 -21.02 -1.59
N THR A 63 0.24 -21.16 -1.37
CA THR A 63 1.12 -21.96 -2.24
C THR A 63 0.88 -23.47 -2.09
N VAL A 64 0.43 -23.95 -0.93
CA VAL A 64 0.22 -25.37 -0.63
C VAL A 64 -1.20 -25.82 -0.98
N ILE A 65 -2.20 -24.96 -0.74
CA ILE A 65 -3.62 -25.21 -1.05
C ILE A 65 -3.90 -25.24 -2.56
N ARG A 66 -2.88 -25.47 -3.40
CA ARG A 66 -2.92 -25.45 -4.88
C ARG A 66 -4.12 -26.20 -5.40
N ASN A 67 -5.24 -25.49 -5.56
CA ASN A 67 -6.31 -25.97 -6.40
C ASN A 67 -5.84 -25.72 -7.83
N PRO A 68 -5.73 -26.75 -8.68
CA PRO A 68 -5.39 -26.58 -10.09
C PRO A 68 -6.42 -25.70 -10.84
N LEU A 69 -7.54 -25.36 -10.20
CA LEU A 69 -8.53 -24.39 -10.69
C LEU A 69 -8.15 -22.90 -10.49
N LEU A 70 -7.33 -22.56 -9.47
CA LEU A 70 -6.97 -21.17 -9.16
C LEU A 70 -6.23 -20.43 -10.29
N PRO A 71 -5.27 -21.05 -11.01
CA PRO A 71 -4.56 -20.41 -12.12
C PRO A 71 -5.46 -20.19 -13.34
N LEU A 72 -6.43 -21.08 -13.52
CA LEU A 72 -7.41 -21.02 -14.61
C LEU A 72 -8.43 -19.89 -14.40
N LEU A 73 -8.71 -19.53 -13.15
CA LEU A 73 -9.70 -18.51 -12.77
C LEU A 73 -9.10 -17.11 -12.60
N PHE A 74 -7.83 -17.00 -12.18
CA PHE A 74 -7.23 -15.72 -11.79
C PHE A 74 -5.93 -15.37 -12.55
N GLY A 75 -5.53 -16.22 -13.51
CA GLY A 75 -4.34 -16.03 -14.34
C GLY A 75 -3.02 -16.28 -13.61
N GLU A 76 -1.91 -16.21 -14.34
CA GLU A 76 -0.55 -16.43 -13.81
C GLU A 76 -0.15 -15.43 -12.69
N MET A 77 -0.89 -14.33 -12.56
CA MET A 77 -0.66 -13.25 -11.59
C MET A 77 -0.84 -13.68 -10.13
N VAL A 78 -1.62 -14.74 -9.86
CA VAL A 78 -1.80 -15.26 -8.49
C VAL A 78 -0.51 -15.83 -7.92
N TYR A 79 0.30 -16.46 -8.76
CA TYR A 79 1.58 -17.01 -8.34
C TYR A 79 2.56 -15.90 -7.96
N ILE A 80 2.64 -14.87 -8.80
CA ILE A 80 3.47 -13.69 -8.55
C ILE A 80 3.10 -13.06 -7.21
N ASN A 81 1.80 -12.83 -6.96
CA ASN A 81 1.33 -12.24 -5.71
C ASN A 81 1.65 -13.09 -4.47
N THR A 82 1.56 -14.43 -4.59
CA THR A 82 1.82 -15.33 -3.47
C THR A 82 3.32 -15.37 -3.11
N TYR A 83 4.20 -15.46 -4.11
CA TYR A 83 5.64 -15.40 -3.88
C TYR A 83 6.10 -14.03 -3.35
N LEU A 84 5.44 -12.95 -3.75
CA LEU A 84 5.68 -11.61 -3.20
C LEU A 84 5.37 -11.55 -1.70
N PHE A 85 4.24 -12.11 -1.23
CA PHE A 85 3.94 -12.16 0.21
C PHE A 85 5.00 -12.91 1.02
N ILE A 86 5.48 -14.05 0.50
CA ILE A 86 6.54 -14.83 1.14
C ILE A 86 7.85 -14.04 1.18
N GLY A 87 8.27 -13.48 0.04
CA GLY A 87 9.51 -12.72 -0.06
C GLY A 87 9.53 -11.49 0.85
N LEU A 88 8.43 -10.72 0.87
CA LEU A 88 8.26 -9.56 1.75
C LEU A 88 8.29 -9.98 3.23
N GLY A 89 7.59 -11.06 3.59
CA GLY A 89 7.58 -11.58 4.95
C GLY A 89 8.97 -11.98 5.44
N ILE A 90 9.77 -12.66 4.61
CA ILE A 90 11.15 -13.03 4.95
C ILE A 90 12.02 -11.80 5.15
N LEU A 91 11.97 -10.83 4.23
CA LEU A 91 12.75 -9.60 4.32
C LEU A 91 12.41 -8.81 5.60
N LEU A 92 11.11 -8.64 5.89
CA LEU A 92 10.65 -7.97 7.10
C LEU A 92 11.08 -8.69 8.38
N THR A 93 11.05 -10.02 8.38
CA THR A 93 11.53 -10.84 9.50
C THR A 93 13.01 -10.56 9.77
N ILE A 94 13.86 -10.56 8.74
CA ILE A 94 15.29 -10.26 8.86
C ILE A 94 15.51 -8.86 9.43
N VAL A 95 14.84 -7.84 8.88
CA VAL A 95 14.94 -6.46 9.37
C VAL A 95 14.52 -6.35 10.84
N CYS A 96 13.47 -7.06 11.26
CA CYS A 96 13.02 -7.07 12.65
C CYS A 96 14.02 -7.77 13.59
N ILE A 97 14.71 -8.84 13.14
CA ILE A 97 15.76 -9.50 13.94
C ILE A 97 16.92 -8.53 14.14
N PHE A 98 17.36 -7.86 13.07
CA PHE A 98 18.40 -6.84 13.16
C PHE A 98 17.99 -5.68 14.07
N GLY A 99 16.76 -5.18 13.95
CA GLY A 99 16.21 -4.14 14.81
C GLY A 99 16.20 -4.55 16.29
N PHE A 100 15.73 -5.77 16.59
CA PHE A 100 15.71 -6.30 17.95
C PHE A 100 17.11 -6.39 18.56
N VAL A 101 18.10 -6.91 17.81
CA VAL A 101 19.50 -6.98 18.25
C VAL A 101 20.10 -5.57 18.44
N ALA A 102 19.82 -4.65 17.51
CA ALA A 102 20.28 -3.26 17.56
C ALA A 102 19.78 -2.52 18.81
N ILE A 103 18.48 -2.66 19.12
CA ILE A 103 17.85 -2.02 20.28
C ILE A 103 18.38 -2.66 21.58
N SER A 104 18.55 -3.98 21.61
CA SER A 104 18.96 -4.72 22.82
C SER A 104 20.42 -4.47 23.23
N ARG A 105 21.33 -4.37 22.25
CA ARG A 105 22.77 -4.32 22.54
C ARG A 105 23.28 -2.94 22.99
N ASN A 106 22.50 -1.86 22.87
CA ASN A 106 22.88 -0.50 23.28
C ASN A 106 24.25 0.00 22.75
N VAL A 107 24.79 -0.63 21.72
CA VAL A 107 26.09 -0.26 21.16
C VAL A 107 25.88 0.89 20.15
N PRO A 108 26.52 2.06 20.36
CA PRO A 108 26.34 3.23 19.50
C PRO A 108 26.51 3.00 17.99
N PRO A 109 27.49 2.20 17.49
CA PRO A 109 27.64 2.00 16.05
C PRO A 109 26.50 1.22 15.40
N ILE A 110 25.88 0.25 16.11
CA ILE A 110 24.76 -0.52 15.56
C ILE A 110 23.49 0.34 15.51
N LEU A 111 23.27 1.20 16.52
CA LEU A 111 22.16 2.16 16.51
C LEU A 111 22.29 3.18 15.36
N ARG A 112 23.51 3.61 15.04
CA ARG A 112 23.78 4.48 13.89
C ARG A 112 23.45 3.77 12.56
N LEU A 113 23.87 2.51 12.41
CA LEU A 113 23.56 1.71 11.23
C LEU A 113 22.04 1.55 11.08
N TYR A 114 21.33 1.25 12.18
CA TYR A 114 19.88 1.12 12.19
C TYR A 114 19.17 2.41 11.75
N ALA A 115 19.61 3.57 12.24
CA ALA A 115 19.07 4.87 11.82
C ALA A 115 19.27 5.15 10.32
N ILE A 116 20.44 4.80 9.78
CA ILE A 116 20.74 4.95 8.34
C ILE A 116 19.81 4.05 7.52
N VAL A 117 19.66 2.77 7.92
CA VAL A 117 18.77 1.82 7.25
C VAL A 117 17.32 2.30 7.25
N LEU A 118 16.80 2.78 8.40
CA LEU A 118 15.44 3.33 8.47
C LEU A 118 15.27 4.58 7.59
N THR A 119 16.29 5.45 7.53
CA THR A 119 16.24 6.64 6.67
C THR A 119 16.19 6.25 5.19
N ILE A 120 16.98 5.27 4.77
CA ILE A 120 16.95 4.74 3.39
C ILE A 120 15.60 4.10 3.09
N ALA A 121 15.05 3.31 4.03
CA ALA A 121 13.73 2.69 3.90
C ALA A 121 12.63 3.76 3.69
N LEU A 122 12.63 4.83 4.49
CA LEU A 122 11.67 5.93 4.38
C LEU A 122 11.74 6.63 3.01
N ILE A 123 12.95 6.86 2.49
CA ILE A 123 13.15 7.44 1.15
C ILE A 123 12.61 6.51 0.08
N LEU A 124 12.97 5.22 0.13
CA LEU A 124 12.51 4.22 -0.82
C LEU A 124 10.98 4.08 -0.78
N GLN A 125 10.38 4.15 0.40
CA GLN A 125 8.94 4.10 0.56
C GLN A 125 8.25 5.28 -0.14
N PHE A 126 8.76 6.50 0.03
CA PHE A 126 8.21 7.67 -0.65
C PHE A 126 8.39 7.58 -2.17
N CYS A 127 9.56 7.16 -2.65
CA CYS A 127 9.82 6.95 -4.08
C CYS A 127 8.89 5.88 -4.67
N ALA A 128 8.69 4.76 -3.98
CA ALA A 128 7.80 3.69 -4.40
C ALA A 128 6.35 4.15 -4.44
N ALA A 129 5.89 4.89 -3.41
CA ALA A 129 4.55 5.46 -3.37
C ALA A 129 4.30 6.45 -4.53
N ALA A 130 5.26 7.34 -4.79
CA ALA A 130 5.18 8.28 -5.90
C ALA A 130 5.15 7.56 -7.26
N ALA A 131 6.03 6.59 -7.47
CA ALA A 131 6.07 5.79 -8.69
C ALA A 131 4.76 5.01 -8.90
N ALA A 132 4.21 4.41 -7.84
CA ALA A 132 2.93 3.70 -7.90
C ALA A 132 1.77 4.62 -8.29
N LEU A 133 1.71 5.84 -7.75
CA LEU A 133 0.68 6.82 -8.12
C LEU A 133 0.78 7.28 -9.58
N ILE A 134 2.01 7.49 -10.08
CA ILE A 134 2.25 7.85 -11.48
C ILE A 134 1.82 6.70 -12.39
N TYR A 135 2.28 5.48 -12.08
CA TYR A 135 1.95 4.29 -12.85
C TYR A 135 0.45 4.01 -12.86
N TYR A 136 -0.23 4.16 -11.72
CA TYR A 136 -1.68 4.01 -11.62
C TYR A 136 -2.42 4.94 -12.60
N ARG A 137 -2.05 6.23 -12.65
CA ARG A 137 -2.68 7.19 -13.57
C ARG A 137 -2.41 6.85 -15.03
N LEU A 138 -1.17 6.48 -15.36
CA LEU A 138 -0.78 6.16 -16.72
C LEU A 138 -1.44 4.86 -17.21
N ALA A 139 -1.37 3.81 -16.40
CA ALA A 139 -1.95 2.51 -16.69
C ALA A 139 -3.46 2.59 -16.85
N LEU A 140 -4.17 3.36 -16.02
CA LEU A 140 -5.62 3.56 -16.19
C LEU A 140 -5.97 4.12 -17.57
N ASN A 141 -5.30 5.19 -18.01
CA ASN A 141 -5.58 5.81 -19.30
C ASN A 141 -5.25 4.86 -20.46
N TRP A 142 -4.07 4.23 -20.43
CA TRP A 142 -3.64 3.31 -21.48
C TRP A 142 -4.54 2.07 -21.56
N ASN A 143 -4.91 1.50 -20.41
CA ASN A 143 -5.81 0.35 -20.37
C ASN A 143 -7.22 0.72 -20.83
N ALA A 144 -7.69 1.94 -20.54
CA ALA A 144 -8.99 2.42 -21.02
C ALA A 144 -9.05 2.56 -22.54
N GLU A 145 -8.01 3.15 -23.14
CA GLU A 145 -7.90 3.28 -24.60
C GLU A 145 -7.74 1.92 -25.27
N ALA A 146 -6.88 1.05 -24.73
CA ALA A 146 -6.68 -0.30 -25.25
C ALA A 146 -7.95 -1.15 -25.16
N LEU A 147 -8.68 -1.07 -24.04
CA LEU A 147 -9.96 -1.77 -23.88
C LEU A 147 -10.99 -1.27 -24.88
N SER A 148 -11.14 0.05 -25.02
CA SER A 148 -12.07 0.65 -25.99
C SER A 148 -11.75 0.21 -27.42
N TYR A 149 -10.46 0.21 -27.79
CA TYR A 149 -10.00 -0.24 -29.10
C TYR A 149 -10.33 -1.73 -29.35
N ARG A 150 -10.00 -2.62 -28.41
CA ARG A 150 -10.25 -4.07 -28.54
C ARG A 150 -11.75 -4.38 -28.61
N MET A 151 -12.55 -3.72 -27.78
CA MET A 151 -14.02 -3.88 -27.81
C MET A 151 -14.61 -3.48 -29.15
N LYS A 152 -14.11 -2.40 -29.77
CA LYS A 152 -14.60 -1.93 -31.05
C LYS A 152 -14.17 -2.81 -32.23
N ASN A 153 -12.91 -3.23 -32.25
CA ASN A 153 -12.25 -3.79 -33.43
C ASN A 153 -12.01 -5.31 -33.38
N GLU A 154 -12.11 -5.96 -32.22
CA GLU A 154 -11.71 -7.36 -32.06
C GLU A 154 -12.82 -8.23 -31.43
N TYR A 155 -13.80 -7.62 -30.78
CA TYR A 155 -14.93 -8.32 -30.18
C TYR A 155 -15.75 -9.11 -31.24
N HIS A 156 -15.92 -10.42 -31.02
CA HIS A 156 -16.59 -11.37 -31.95
C HIS A 156 -15.95 -11.55 -33.34
N LEU A 157 -14.71 -11.11 -33.59
CA LEU A 157 -14.12 -11.15 -34.93
C LEU A 157 -13.13 -12.29 -35.15
N HIS A 158 -12.07 -12.38 -34.34
CA HIS A 158 -10.96 -13.34 -34.59
C HIS A 158 -10.55 -14.14 -33.36
N ASP A 159 -10.72 -13.60 -32.16
CA ASP A 159 -10.25 -14.23 -30.93
C ASP A 159 -11.39 -14.43 -29.92
N ASN A 160 -11.67 -15.70 -29.60
CA ASN A 160 -12.64 -16.06 -28.57
C ASN A 160 -12.17 -15.62 -27.18
N ASP A 161 -10.86 -15.47 -26.97
CA ASP A 161 -10.30 -15.09 -25.68
C ASP A 161 -10.49 -13.59 -25.39
N ILE A 162 -10.43 -12.72 -26.40
CA ILE A 162 -10.77 -11.28 -26.24
C ILE A 162 -12.24 -11.12 -25.86
N THR A 163 -13.13 -11.80 -26.58
CA THR A 163 -14.57 -11.78 -26.29
C THR A 163 -14.84 -12.27 -24.87
N ARG A 164 -14.29 -13.43 -24.50
CA ARG A 164 -14.45 -14.00 -23.15
C ARG A 164 -13.91 -13.04 -22.08
N SER A 165 -12.76 -12.44 -22.31
CA SER A 165 -12.14 -11.50 -21.35
C SER A 165 -13.00 -10.25 -21.13
N VAL A 166 -13.56 -9.69 -22.21
CA VAL A 166 -14.49 -8.54 -22.11
C VAL A 166 -15.78 -8.95 -21.38
N ASP A 167 -16.34 -10.11 -21.71
CA ASP A 167 -17.56 -10.61 -21.07
C ASP A 167 -17.38 -10.85 -19.57
N GLU A 168 -16.28 -11.49 -19.17
CA GLU A 168 -15.97 -11.74 -17.77
C GLU A 168 -15.69 -10.42 -17.03
N LEU A 169 -14.98 -9.47 -17.64
CA LEU A 169 -14.77 -8.14 -17.08
C LEU A 169 -16.10 -7.44 -16.79
N GLN A 170 -17.04 -7.46 -17.74
CA GLN A 170 -18.35 -6.81 -17.63
C GLN A 170 -19.21 -7.44 -16.54
N LYS A 171 -19.24 -8.77 -16.46
CA LYS A 171 -19.95 -9.50 -15.40
C LYS A 171 -19.34 -9.26 -14.03
N GLN A 172 -18.01 -9.33 -13.92
CA GLN A 172 -17.28 -9.19 -12.65
C GLN A 172 -17.48 -7.80 -12.04
N TYR A 173 -17.31 -6.75 -12.84
CA TYR A 173 -17.40 -5.36 -12.38
C TYR A 173 -18.78 -4.74 -12.58
N LYS A 174 -19.76 -5.50 -13.07
CA LYS A 174 -21.15 -5.08 -13.29
C LYS A 174 -21.21 -3.77 -14.07
N CYS A 175 -20.61 -3.79 -15.25
CA CYS A 175 -20.39 -2.64 -16.12
C CYS A 175 -20.70 -2.98 -17.58
N CYS A 176 -20.83 -1.94 -18.42
CA CYS A 176 -21.02 -2.11 -19.86
C CYS A 176 -20.24 -1.04 -20.63
N GLY A 177 -19.44 -1.47 -21.60
CA GLY A 177 -18.51 -0.58 -22.31
C GLY A 177 -17.23 -0.31 -21.51
N ALA A 178 -16.28 0.39 -22.13
CA ALA A 178 -15.06 0.80 -21.45
C ALA A 178 -15.35 2.01 -20.53
N TRP A 179 -15.89 3.08 -21.10
CA TRP A 179 -16.31 4.30 -20.43
C TRP A 179 -17.82 4.35 -20.20
N ASN A 180 -18.62 3.85 -21.15
CA ASN A 180 -20.07 3.76 -21.02
C ASN A 180 -20.67 2.76 -22.02
N TYR A 181 -21.94 2.41 -21.85
CA TYR A 181 -22.62 1.46 -22.75
C TYR A 181 -22.66 1.93 -24.22
N HIS A 182 -22.59 3.24 -24.50
CA HIS A 182 -22.51 3.79 -25.85
C HIS A 182 -21.22 3.44 -26.59
N ASP A 183 -20.17 2.93 -25.92
CA ASP A 183 -18.95 2.46 -26.59
C ASP A 183 -19.21 1.29 -27.54
N TRP A 184 -20.35 0.60 -27.37
CA TRP A 184 -20.82 -0.43 -28.30
C TRP A 184 -21.34 0.14 -29.62
N GLN A 185 -21.53 1.46 -29.70
CA GLN A 185 -21.91 2.13 -30.92
C GLN A 185 -20.80 2.01 -31.97
N TRP A 186 -21.17 1.62 -33.20
CA TRP A 186 -20.28 1.34 -34.31
C TRP A 186 -19.25 0.23 -34.07
N SER A 187 -19.47 -0.60 -33.04
CA SER A 187 -18.68 -1.82 -32.83
C SER A 187 -19.00 -2.87 -33.90
N GLY A 188 -18.10 -3.84 -34.08
CA GLY A 188 -18.37 -5.01 -34.92
C GLY A 188 -19.67 -5.74 -34.53
N LEU A 189 -20.06 -5.70 -33.24
CA LEU A 189 -21.32 -6.27 -32.77
C LEU A 189 -22.53 -5.54 -33.34
N GLU A 190 -22.56 -4.21 -33.28
CA GLU A 190 -23.67 -3.42 -33.80
C GLU A 190 -23.78 -3.57 -35.32
N ASN A 191 -22.66 -3.44 -36.03
CA ASN A 191 -22.61 -3.54 -37.50
C ASN A 191 -23.12 -4.89 -38.02
N ASN A 192 -22.88 -5.98 -37.28
CA ASN A 192 -23.30 -7.34 -37.66
C ASN A 192 -24.71 -7.70 -37.17
N SER A 193 -25.31 -6.92 -36.28
CA SER A 193 -26.57 -7.26 -35.61
C SER A 193 -27.80 -7.22 -36.51
N LYS A 194 -27.73 -6.55 -37.68
CA LYS A 194 -28.85 -6.30 -38.60
C LYS A 194 -30.05 -5.58 -37.96
N LEU A 195 -29.91 -5.03 -36.75
CA LEU A 195 -30.94 -4.17 -36.15
C LEU A 195 -31.00 -2.82 -36.88
N ALA A 196 -32.18 -2.22 -36.93
CA ALA A 196 -32.38 -0.90 -37.52
C ALA A 196 -31.65 0.16 -36.68
N VAL A 197 -30.44 0.54 -37.11
CA VAL A 197 -29.70 1.65 -36.52
C VAL A 197 -30.31 2.94 -37.05
N SER A 198 -30.85 3.77 -36.16
CA SER A 198 -31.21 5.14 -36.55
C SER A 198 -29.92 5.94 -36.69
N GLU A 199 -29.64 6.47 -37.88
CA GLU A 199 -28.43 7.30 -38.16
C GLU A 199 -28.31 8.50 -37.19
N ASN A 200 -29.40 8.94 -36.58
CA ASN A 200 -29.45 10.04 -35.62
C ASN A 200 -29.44 9.60 -34.15
N SER A 201 -29.44 8.30 -33.87
CA SER A 201 -29.40 7.79 -32.50
C SER A 201 -27.97 7.79 -31.95
N LYS A 202 -27.80 8.34 -30.76
CA LYS A 202 -26.53 8.29 -30.01
C LYS A 202 -26.42 7.03 -29.15
N THR A 203 -27.38 6.11 -29.25
CA THR A 203 -27.50 4.91 -28.42
C THR A 203 -27.26 3.68 -29.28
N PRO A 204 -26.45 2.72 -28.81
CA PRO A 204 -26.25 1.47 -29.54
C PRO A 204 -27.56 0.71 -29.60
N SER A 205 -27.79 0.03 -30.72
CA SER A 205 -28.97 -0.81 -30.93
C SER A 205 -28.86 -2.15 -30.20
N ILE A 206 -27.63 -2.55 -29.85
CA ILE A 206 -27.33 -3.80 -29.15
C ILE A 206 -26.08 -3.66 -28.29
N VAL A 207 -26.07 -4.34 -27.15
CA VAL A 207 -24.88 -4.59 -26.32
C VAL A 207 -24.72 -6.09 -26.09
N PRO A 208 -23.55 -6.57 -25.65
CA PRO A 208 -23.39 -7.97 -25.24
C PRO A 208 -24.32 -8.37 -24.10
N ASN A 209 -24.63 -9.66 -24.02
CA ASN A 209 -25.40 -10.20 -22.89
C ASN A 209 -24.64 -10.12 -21.55
N SER A 210 -23.31 -9.99 -21.58
CA SER A 210 -22.48 -9.75 -20.38
C SER A 210 -22.74 -8.38 -19.74
N CYS A 211 -23.32 -7.42 -20.47
CA CYS A 211 -23.78 -6.14 -19.92
C CYS A 211 -25.09 -6.23 -19.10
N CYS A 212 -25.75 -7.38 -19.08
CA CYS A 212 -27.08 -7.51 -18.50
C CYS A 212 -27.08 -7.72 -16.99
N ILE A 213 -28.11 -7.20 -16.33
CA ILE A 213 -28.27 -7.30 -14.88
C ILE A 213 -28.71 -8.70 -14.45
N GLY A 214 -29.48 -9.40 -15.30
CA GLY A 214 -30.02 -10.74 -15.03
C GLY A 214 -29.72 -11.74 -16.15
N PRO A 215 -29.91 -13.05 -15.89
CA PRO A 215 -29.56 -14.14 -16.80
C PRO A 215 -30.65 -14.36 -17.86
N TYR A 216 -31.02 -13.31 -18.60
CA TYR A 216 -32.04 -13.38 -19.63
C TYR A 216 -31.38 -13.52 -21.01
N PRO A 217 -31.81 -14.49 -21.84
CA PRO A 217 -31.30 -14.62 -23.20
C PRO A 217 -31.66 -13.36 -24.00
N GLU A 218 -30.69 -12.87 -24.78
CA GLU A 218 -30.84 -11.71 -25.67
C GLU A 218 -31.24 -10.38 -25.00
N CYS A 219 -31.03 -10.25 -23.69
CA CYS A 219 -31.25 -9.02 -22.93
C CYS A 219 -30.55 -7.80 -23.55
N GLY A 220 -29.39 -8.00 -24.19
CA GLY A 220 -28.61 -6.93 -24.81
C GLY A 220 -29.29 -6.20 -25.98
N LYS A 221 -30.43 -6.71 -26.48
CA LYS A 221 -31.26 -6.04 -27.49
C LYS A 221 -32.22 -5.00 -26.91
N ILE A 222 -32.41 -4.98 -25.58
CA ILE A 222 -33.32 -4.07 -24.89
C ILE A 222 -32.50 -3.14 -23.99
N ILE A 223 -32.20 -1.95 -24.51
CA ILE A 223 -31.40 -0.94 -23.82
C ILE A 223 -32.30 -0.18 -22.84
N HIS A 224 -32.27 -0.59 -21.58
CA HIS A 224 -33.05 0.03 -20.50
C HIS A 224 -32.24 -0.02 -19.18
N PRO A 225 -32.30 1.01 -18.31
CA PRO A 225 -31.53 1.05 -17.06
C PRO A 225 -31.84 -0.09 -16.08
N SER A 226 -33.01 -0.71 -16.19
CA SER A 226 -33.40 -1.87 -15.39
C SER A 226 -32.92 -3.21 -15.96
N ASN A 227 -32.33 -3.21 -17.16
CA ASN A 227 -31.98 -4.43 -17.89
C ASN A 227 -30.46 -4.56 -18.13
N ILE A 228 -29.75 -3.44 -18.32
CA ILE A 228 -28.31 -3.42 -18.54
C ILE A 228 -27.58 -2.46 -17.60
N TYR A 229 -26.30 -2.69 -17.38
CA TYR A 229 -25.43 -1.73 -16.69
C TYR A 229 -25.11 -0.53 -17.59
N TYR A 230 -25.26 0.70 -17.09
CA TYR A 230 -25.01 1.92 -17.87
C TYR A 230 -23.59 2.48 -17.67
N LYS A 231 -22.95 2.12 -16.56
CA LYS A 231 -21.60 2.58 -16.21
C LYS A 231 -20.54 1.76 -16.96
N GLY A 232 -19.52 2.43 -17.49
CA GLY A 232 -18.36 1.75 -18.07
C GLY A 232 -17.48 1.06 -17.04
N CYS A 233 -16.73 0.08 -17.52
CA CYS A 233 -15.86 -0.75 -16.69
C CYS A 233 -14.70 0.04 -16.09
N ILE A 234 -14.13 1.01 -16.80
CA ILE A 234 -13.02 1.82 -16.28
C ILE A 234 -13.45 2.59 -15.03
N LEU A 235 -14.62 3.22 -15.06
CA LEU A 235 -15.15 3.94 -13.90
C LEU A 235 -15.42 3.02 -12.72
N LYS A 236 -16.00 1.83 -12.97
CA LYS A 236 -16.28 0.84 -11.92
C LYS A 236 -15.01 0.27 -11.30
N ILE A 237 -14.03 -0.08 -12.12
CA ILE A 237 -12.73 -0.59 -11.67
C ILE A 237 -11.99 0.48 -10.87
N THR A 238 -11.98 1.74 -11.33
CA THR A 238 -11.36 2.85 -10.59
C THR A 238 -12.03 3.08 -9.24
N GLU A 239 -13.36 2.97 -9.14
CA GLU A 239 -14.10 3.09 -7.88
C GLU A 239 -13.68 2.00 -6.87
N GLU A 240 -13.59 0.75 -7.31
CA GLU A 240 -13.13 -0.38 -6.48
C GLU A 240 -11.65 -0.24 -6.07
N LEU A 241 -10.79 0.17 -7.01
CA LEU A 241 -9.36 0.37 -6.77
C LEU A 241 -9.11 1.52 -5.79
N ASN A 242 -9.85 2.62 -5.88
CA ASN A 242 -9.68 3.77 -4.98
C ASN A 242 -9.88 3.40 -3.51
N SER A 243 -10.87 2.55 -3.22
CA SER A 243 -11.11 2.06 -1.85
C SER A 243 -9.93 1.26 -1.32
N THR A 244 -9.34 0.40 -2.15
CA THR A 244 -8.16 -0.39 -1.78
C THR A 244 -6.90 0.48 -1.64
N LEU A 245 -6.69 1.41 -2.57
CA LEU A 245 -5.58 2.37 -2.54
C LEU A 245 -5.63 3.24 -1.29
N PHE A 246 -6.81 3.68 -0.86
CA PHE A 246 -6.96 4.44 0.37
C PHE A 246 -6.41 3.70 1.59
N ILE A 247 -6.76 2.41 1.74
CA ILE A 247 -6.25 1.56 2.83
C ILE A 247 -4.72 1.45 2.76
N ILE A 248 -4.17 1.19 1.55
CA ILE A 248 -2.71 1.10 1.34
C ILE A 248 -2.03 2.42 1.73
N CYS A 249 -2.57 3.57 1.32
CA CYS A 249 -2.04 4.88 1.67
C CYS A 249 -2.03 5.12 3.19
N VAL A 250 -3.12 4.75 3.89
CA VAL A 250 -3.19 4.88 5.36
C VAL A 250 -2.14 4.00 6.04
N VAL A 251 -1.98 2.75 5.60
CA VAL A 251 -0.98 1.83 6.16
C VAL A 251 0.45 2.34 5.92
N LEU A 252 0.77 2.75 4.69
CA LEU A 252 2.07 3.33 4.35
C LEU A 252 2.36 4.60 5.15
N PHE A 253 1.38 5.48 5.29
CA PHE A 253 1.54 6.69 6.10
C PHE A 253 1.81 6.36 7.58
N GLY A 254 1.10 5.39 8.14
CA GLY A 254 1.37 4.89 9.49
C GLY A 254 2.78 4.33 9.64
N LEU A 255 3.25 3.54 8.67
CA LEU A 255 4.61 3.00 8.64
C LEU A 255 5.66 4.13 8.62
N ALA A 256 5.45 5.15 7.78
CA ALA A 256 6.36 6.30 7.68
C ALA A 256 6.50 7.07 9.01
N ILE A 257 5.41 7.21 9.77
CA ILE A 257 5.44 7.82 11.11
C ILE A 257 6.28 6.97 12.07
N VAL A 258 6.09 5.65 12.07
CA VAL A 258 6.85 4.73 12.94
C VAL A 258 8.34 4.78 12.62
N GLU A 259 8.72 4.77 11.34
CA GLU A 259 10.10 4.91 10.90
C GLU A 259 10.69 6.26 11.31
N LEU A 260 9.96 7.36 11.13
CA LEU A 260 10.40 8.70 11.53
C LEU A 260 10.64 8.80 13.04
N VAL A 261 9.74 8.25 13.86
CA VAL A 261 9.93 8.16 15.32
C VAL A 261 11.18 7.34 15.63
N GLY A 262 11.39 6.20 14.96
CA GLY A 262 12.59 5.38 15.11
C GLY A 262 13.88 6.15 14.82
N VAL A 263 13.91 6.93 13.72
CA VAL A 263 15.04 7.77 13.34
C VAL A 263 15.30 8.86 14.39
N ILE A 264 14.25 9.58 14.83
CA ILE A 264 14.37 10.63 15.87
C ILE A 264 14.96 10.05 17.15
N LEU A 265 14.42 8.91 17.62
CA LEU A 265 14.89 8.26 18.83
C LEU A 265 16.35 7.80 18.73
N ALA A 266 16.75 7.23 17.58
CA ALA A 266 18.13 6.84 17.34
C ALA A 266 19.08 8.06 17.31
N CYS A 267 18.65 9.18 16.71
CA CYS A 267 19.41 10.43 16.70
C CYS A 267 19.54 11.06 18.10
N CYS A 268 18.47 11.07 18.87
CA CYS A 268 18.46 11.55 20.26
C CYS A 268 19.37 10.71 21.16
N TYR A 269 19.41 9.39 20.96
CA TYR A 269 20.30 8.50 21.69
C TYR A 269 21.78 8.78 21.37
N TRP A 270 22.10 9.07 20.10
CA TRP A 270 23.47 9.42 19.69
C TRP A 270 23.97 10.75 20.26
N LYS A 271 23.10 11.77 20.36
CA LYS A 271 23.46 13.10 20.88
C LYS A 271 23.63 13.16 22.40
N ALA A 272 23.31 12.09 23.14
CA ALA A 272 23.50 12.07 24.59
C ALA A 272 25.01 12.06 24.94
N PRO A 273 25.51 13.00 25.77
CA PRO A 273 26.93 13.11 26.08
C PRO A 273 27.44 11.86 26.81
N LYS A 274 28.65 11.40 26.44
CA LYS A 274 29.32 10.21 27.01
C LYS A 274 29.64 10.33 28.51
N HIS A 275 29.56 11.53 29.10
CA HIS A 275 29.95 11.82 30.49
C HIS A 275 28.97 11.29 31.55
N ALA A 276 27.88 10.64 31.16
CA ALA A 276 26.92 10.03 32.08
C ALA A 276 27.16 8.52 32.32
N TYR A 277 28.34 8.00 31.94
CA TYR A 277 28.65 6.56 31.93
C TYR A 277 29.99 6.19 32.58
N SER A 278 30.61 7.12 33.33
CA SER A 278 31.75 6.82 34.21
C SER A 278 31.35 7.00 35.66
#